data_AF-A0A951SRL7-F1
#
_entry.id   AF-A0A951SRL7-F1
#
_cell.length_a   1.000
_cell.length_b   1.000
_cell.length_c   1.000
_cell.angle_alpha   90.00
_cell.angle_beta   90.00
_cell.angle_gamma   90.00
#
_symmetry.space_group_name_H-M   'P 1'
#
loop_
_entity.id
_entity.type
_entity.pdbx_description
1 polymer ?
#
loop_
_entity_poly.entity_id
_entity_poly.type
_entity_poly.pdbx_seq_one_letter_code
_entity_poly.pdbx_strand_id
1 'polypeptide(L)' 'MEKFQEIGNILDSMKPDLEKFYEKGQNAAGTRIRKELNNIRKICADLRKEIQDIKTSRKS' A
#
# COMPACT_ATOMS: atom_id res chain seq x y z
N MET A 1 9.57 -1.35 -10.50
CA MET A 1 9.10 0.06 -10.58
C MET A 1 7.60 0.16 -10.55
N GLU A 2 6.88 -0.67 -11.31
CA GLU A 2 5.42 -0.73 -11.34
C GLU A 2 4.77 -0.85 -9.94
N LYS A 3 5.20 -1.82 -9.11
CA LYS A 3 4.73 -1.97 -7.72
C LYS A 3 4.96 -0.74 -6.83
N PHE A 4 6.02 0.03 -7.10
CA PHE A 4 6.31 1.24 -6.33
C PHE A 4 5.39 2.39 -6.75
N GLN A 5 5.13 2.53 -8.05
CA GLN A 5 4.15 3.50 -8.56
C GLN A 5 2.73 3.17 -8.08
N GLU A 6 2.37 1.88 -8.03
CA GLU A 6 1.09 1.42 -7.50
C GLU A 6 0.87 1.87 -6.04
N ILE A 7 1.88 1.73 -5.17
CA ILE A 7 1.80 2.22 -3.78
C ILE A 7 1.54 3.73 -3.75
N GLY A 8 2.24 4.50 -4.59
CA GLY A 8 2.03 5.95 -4.70
C GLY A 8 0.59 6.31 -5.09
N ASN A 9 0.05 5.63 -6.11
CA ASN A 9 -1.31 5.85 -6.57
C ASN A 9 -2.35 5.53 -5.47
N ILE A 10 -2.14 4.43 -4.73
CA ILE A 10 -3.02 4.07 -3.60
C ILE A 10 -2.97 5.17 -2.54
N LEU A 11 -1.79 5.66 -2.16
CA LEU A 11 -1.65 6.74 -1.17
C LEU A 11 -2.37 8.02 -1.61
N ASP A 12 -2.27 8.39 -2.89
CA ASP A 12 -2.98 9.55 -3.43
C ASP A 12 -4.50 9.37 -3.38
N SER A 13 -4.99 8.17 -3.72
CA SER A 13 -6.43 7.86 -3.67
C SER A 13 -7.03 7.86 -2.26
N MET A 14 -6.20 7.72 -1.21
CA MET A 14 -6.65 7.68 0.18
C MET A 14 -6.92 9.07 0.77
N LYS A 15 -6.37 10.14 0.19
CA LYS A 15 -6.53 11.54 0.64
C LYS A 15 -7.97 11.93 1.00
N PRO A 16 -8.99 11.72 0.13
CA PRO A 16 -10.37 12.09 0.45
C PRO A 16 -10.98 11.28 1.59
N ASP A 17 -10.59 10.00 1.75
CA ASP A 17 -11.08 9.19 2.86
C ASP A 17 -10.40 9.56 4.18
N LEU A 18 -9.12 9.95 4.15
CA LEU A 18 -8.40 10.47 5.32
C LEU A 18 -9.09 11.72 5.86
N GLU A 19 -9.41 12.70 5.00
CA GLU A 19 -10.16 13.90 5.39
C GLU A 19 -11.53 13.52 6.00
N LYS A 20 -12.30 12.66 5.32
CA LYS A 20 -13.61 12.20 5.82
C LYS A 20 -13.52 11.49 7.17
N PHE A 21 -12.47 10.73 7.41
CA PHE A 21 -12.29 10.02 8.67
C PHE A 21 -11.84 10.95 9.79
N TYR A 22 -10.76 11.71 9.60
CA TYR A 22 -10.15 12.54 10.65
C TYR A 22 -10.94 13.81 10.95
N GLU A 23 -11.51 14.47 9.93
CA GLU A 23 -12.22 15.74 10.14
C GLU A 23 -13.73 15.53 10.34
N LYS A 24 -14.32 14.60 9.59
CA LYS A 24 -15.79 14.41 9.55
C LYS A 24 -16.26 13.20 10.36
N GLY A 25 -15.35 12.46 10.99
CA GLY A 25 -15.68 11.31 11.84
C GLY A 25 -16.38 10.15 11.12
N GLN A 26 -16.24 10.04 9.78
CA GLN A 26 -16.94 8.99 9.02
C GLN A 26 -16.26 7.63 9.17
N ASN A 27 -16.83 6.76 10.02
CA ASN A 27 -16.32 5.41 10.27
C ASN A 27 -16.15 4.55 9.00
N ALA A 28 -17.03 4.71 8.00
CA ALA A 28 -16.92 3.99 6.74
C ALA A 28 -15.63 4.33 5.96
N ALA A 29 -15.15 5.57 6.05
CA ALA A 29 -13.88 5.98 5.45
C ALA A 29 -12.69 5.32 6.18
N GLY A 30 -12.77 5.19 7.51
CA GLY A 30 -11.79 4.43 8.31
C GLY A 30 -11.67 2.97 7.88
N THR A 31 -12.79 2.30 7.59
CA THR A 31 -12.77 0.93 7.06
C THR A 31 -12.07 0.83 5.71
N ARG A 32 -12.31 1.80 4.81
CA ARG A 32 -11.64 1.85 3.49
C ARG A 32 -10.14 2.11 3.63
N ILE A 33 -9.73 3.10 4.42
CA ILE A 33 -8.32 3.38 4.72
C ILE A 33 -7.60 2.13 5.22
N ARG A 34 -8.18 1.41 6.19
CA ARG A 34 -7.59 0.18 6.72
C ARG A 34 -7.43 -0.91 5.67
N LYS A 35 -8.38 -1.03 4.73
CA LYS A 35 -8.28 -1.98 3.62
C LYS A 35 -7.14 -1.63 2.69
N GLU A 36 -7.01 -0.36 2.31
CA GLU A 36 -5.93 0.12 1.44
C GLU A 36 -4.55 -0.02 2.11
N LEU A 37 -4.43 0.30 3.41
CA LEU A 37 -3.19 0.07 4.17
C LEU A 37 -2.79 -1.40 4.20
N ASN A 38 -3.77 -2.31 4.32
CA ASN A 38 -3.50 -3.75 4.23
C ASN A 38 -3.05 -4.17 2.82
N ASN A 39 -3.56 -3.52 1.77
CA ASN A 39 -3.12 -3.77 0.41
C ASN A 39 -1.67 -3.33 0.19
N ILE A 40 -1.32 -2.11 0.61
CA ILE A 40 0.06 -1.59 0.59
C ILE A 40 1.01 -2.54 1.30
N ARG A 41 0.63 -3.05 2.49
CA ARG A 41 1.45 -4.02 3.24
C ARG A 41 1.77 -5.27 2.42
N LYS A 42 0.80 -5.79 1.66
CA LYS A 42 1.00 -6.97 0.80
C LYS A 42 1.96 -6.65 -0.35
N ILE A 43 1.74 -5.55 -1.06
CA ILE A 43 2.60 -5.11 -2.17
C ILE A 43 4.06 -4.95 -1.70
N CYS A 44 4.26 -4.34 -0.53
CA CYS A 44 5.58 -4.20 0.08
C CYS A 44 6.24 -5.55 0.41
N ALA A 45 5.46 -6.51 0.95
CA ALA A 45 5.97 -7.85 1.24
C ALA A 45 6.39 -8.59 -0.02
N ASP A 46 5.58 -8.49 -1.09
CA ASP A 46 5.87 -9.12 -2.37
C ASP A 46 7.09 -8.51 -3.04
N LEU A 47 7.23 -7.19 -3.00
CA LEU A 47 8.42 -6.49 -3.52
C LEU A 47 9.69 -6.91 -2.75
N ARG A 48 9.61 -7.01 -1.41
CA ARG A 48 10.73 -7.50 -0.59
C ARG A 48 11.12 -8.92 -0.97
N LYS A 49 10.15 -9.81 -1.16
CA LYS A 49 10.40 -11.19 -1.56
C LYS A 49 11.07 -11.26 -2.93
N GLU A 50 10.55 -10.52 -3.91
CA GLU A 50 11.12 -10.42 -5.25
C GLU A 50 12.58 -9.96 -5.24
N ILE A 51 12.91 -8.94 -4.45
CA ILE A 51 14.30 -8.47 -4.28
C ILE A 51 15.18 -9.58 -3.70
N GLN A 52 14.68 -10.30 -2.70
CA GLN A 52 15.43 -11.39 -2.07
C GLN A 52 15.64 -12.58 -3.04
N ASP A 53 14.64 -12.91 -3.85
CA ASP A 53 14.71 -13.97 -4.85
C ASP A 53 15.74 -13.61 -5.94
N ILE A 54 15.72 -12.37 -6.45
CA ILE A 54 16.71 -11.86 -7.41
C ILE A 54 18.13 -11.87 -6.82
N LYS A 55 18.28 -11.48 -5.55
CA LYS A 55 19.59 -11.53 -4.88
C LYS A 55 20.11 -12.96 -4.75
N THR A 56 19.22 -13.91 -4.49
CA THR A 56 19.55 -15.33 -4.33
C THR A 56 19.90 -15.96 -5.68
N SER A 57 19.15 -15.65 -6.73
CA SER A 57 19.42 -16.19 -8.09
C SER A 57 20.74 -15.69 -8.69
N ARG A 58 21.24 -14.52 -8.27
CA ARG A 58 22.57 -14.01 -8.67
C ARG A 58 23.75 -14.68 -7.96
N LYS A 59 23.50 -15.41 -6.87
CA LYS A 59 24.53 -16.11 -6.11
C LYS A 59 24.75 -17.55 -6.57
N SER A 60 23.81 -18.08 -7.36
CA SER A 60 23.87 -19.40 -7.99
C SER A 60 24.40 -19.27 -9.41
#